data_AF-A0A1Y1LAK3-F1
#
_entry.id   AF-A0A1Y1LAK3-F1
#
_cell.length_a   1.000
_cell.length_b   1.000
_cell.length_c   1.000
_cell.angle_alpha   90.00
_cell.angle_beta   90.00
_cell.angle_gamma   90.00
#
_symmetry.space_group_name_H-M   'P 1'
#
loop_
_entity.id
_entity.type
_entity.pdbx_description
1 polymer ?
#
loop_
_entity_poly.entity_id
_entity_poly.type
_entity_poly.pdbx_seq_one_letter_code
_entity_poly.pdbx_strand_id
1 'polypeptide(L)'
;MPWYSIDDLMEQLSQHNFSWVYLTGDLIGHQIAATSPRINSDIIKKISQKLRDTLKNVPVYPILGNHEPNPVDAFSPEIVTKSTVSTQWLLNVVAEEWAYWLGPDAKTTIRKGGYYSTVIRPGLRVIALNSNVCFTNNM
;
A
#
# COMPACT_ATOMS: atom_id res chain seq x y z
N MET A 1 -13.32 5.91 -7.42
CA MET A 1 -13.53 5.05 -8.59
C MET A 1 -14.65 4.07 -8.29
N PRO A 2 -15.58 3.82 -9.21
CA PRO A 2 -16.60 2.79 -9.02
C PRO A 2 -15.97 1.40 -8.87
N TRP A 3 -16.58 0.52 -8.07
CA TRP A 3 -16.02 -0.80 -7.79
C TRP A 3 -15.98 -1.71 -9.04
N TYR A 4 -16.96 -1.58 -9.94
CA TYR A 4 -17.01 -2.37 -11.18
C TYR A 4 -15.77 -2.17 -12.07
N SER A 5 -15.17 -0.97 -12.05
CA SER A 5 -13.95 -0.69 -12.83
C SER A 5 -12.74 -1.44 -12.27
N ILE A 6 -12.71 -1.68 -10.95
CA ILE A 6 -11.68 -2.52 -10.32
C ILE A 6 -11.91 -3.97 -10.71
N ASP A 7 -13.16 -4.44 -10.74
CA ASP A 7 -13.48 -5.80 -11.14
C ASP A 7 -13.10 -6.08 -12.61
N ASP A 8 -13.43 -5.16 -13.51
CA ASP A 8 -13.05 -5.22 -14.93
C ASP A 8 -11.51 -5.23 -15.10
N LEU A 9 -10.78 -4.39 -14.37
CA LEU A 9 -9.33 -4.43 -14.35
C LEU A 9 -8.80 -5.79 -13.91
N MET A 10 -9.35 -6.39 -12.85
CA MET A 10 -8.92 -7.71 -12.38
C MET A 10 -9.19 -8.80 -13.43
N GLU A 11 -10.31 -8.71 -14.15
CA GLU A 11 -10.62 -9.61 -15.26
C GLU A 11 -9.56 -9.47 -16.36
N GLN A 12 -9.24 -8.25 -16.80
CA GLN A 12 -8.20 -8.02 -17.80
C GLN A 12 -6.83 -8.53 -17.34
N LEU A 13 -6.41 -8.24 -16.11
CA LEU A 13 -5.14 -8.72 -15.56
C LEU A 13 -5.05 -10.26 -15.57
N SER A 14 -6.16 -10.97 -15.34
CA SER A 14 -6.19 -12.44 -15.35
C SER A 14 -5.90 -13.07 -16.72
N GLN A 15 -6.03 -12.30 -17.80
CA GLN A 15 -5.78 -12.74 -19.17
C GLN A 15 -4.31 -12.58 -19.61
N HIS A 16 -3.46 -12.04 -18.73
CA HIS A 16 -2.08 -11.71 -19.04
C HIS A 16 -1.10 -12.37 -18.07
N ASN A 17 0.12 -12.62 -18.56
CA ASN A 17 1.21 -13.16 -17.76
C ASN A 17 2.19 -12.05 -17.39
N PHE A 18 2.49 -11.91 -16.10
CA PHE A 18 3.43 -10.94 -15.59
C PHE A 18 4.52 -11.65 -14.78
N SER A 19 5.76 -11.19 -14.88
CA SER A 19 6.83 -11.66 -13.98
C SER A 19 6.70 -11.03 -12.59
N TRP A 20 6.21 -9.79 -12.52
CA TRP A 20 5.91 -9.04 -11.31
C TRP A 20 5.05 -7.82 -11.63
N VAL A 21 4.48 -7.19 -10.60
CA VAL A 21 3.70 -5.96 -10.70
C VAL A 21 4.26 -4.90 -9.74
N TYR A 22 4.26 -3.64 -10.17
CA TYR A 22 4.51 -2.49 -9.30
C TYR A 22 3.19 -1.78 -9.04
N LEU A 23 2.86 -1.53 -7.78
CA LEU A 23 1.64 -0.83 -7.37
C LEU A 23 2.00 0.42 -6.56
N THR A 24 1.79 1.60 -7.09
CA THR A 24 2.33 2.84 -6.52
C THR A 24 1.33 3.66 -5.69
N GLY A 25 0.41 2.99 -4.99
CA GLY A 25 -0.52 3.62 -4.05
C GLY A 25 -1.71 4.32 -4.68
N ASP A 26 -2.26 5.31 -3.96
CA ASP A 26 -3.47 6.07 -4.30
C ASP A 26 -4.71 5.20 -4.55
N LEU A 27 -4.91 4.24 -3.64
CA LEU A 27 -6.04 3.32 -3.65
C LEU A 27 -7.33 3.97 -3.15
N ILE A 28 -7.22 5.04 -2.37
CA ILE A 28 -8.34 5.70 -1.71
C ILE A 28 -8.88 6.83 -2.60
N GLY A 29 -10.21 6.87 -2.77
CA GLY A 29 -10.86 7.89 -3.58
C GLY A 29 -10.74 9.30 -3.00
N HIS A 30 -10.83 10.32 -3.86
CA HIS A 30 -10.70 11.73 -3.46
C HIS A 30 -11.91 12.32 -2.70
N GLN A 31 -12.87 11.48 -2.29
CA GLN A 31 -13.98 11.90 -1.44
C GLN A 31 -13.50 11.97 0.01
N ILE A 32 -12.67 12.97 0.33
CA ILE A 32 -11.97 13.12 1.62
C ILE A 32 -12.96 13.12 2.81
N ALA A 33 -14.17 13.66 2.63
CA ALA A 33 -15.21 13.64 3.67
C ALA A 33 -15.72 12.23 4.03
N ALA A 34 -15.45 11.22 3.19
CA ALA A 34 -15.87 9.84 3.37
C ALA A 34 -14.71 8.90 3.77
N THR A 35 -13.56 9.43 4.19
CA THR A 35 -12.41 8.63 4.63
C THR A 35 -12.36 8.50 6.15
N SER A 36 -11.79 7.40 6.63
CA SER A 36 -11.43 7.17 8.03
C SER A 36 -10.39 6.06 8.11
N PRO A 37 -9.65 5.91 9.21
CA PRO A 37 -8.71 4.78 9.37
C PRO A 37 -9.37 3.42 9.09
N ARG A 38 -10.62 3.24 9.54
CA ARG A 38 -11.39 2.01 9.28
C ARG A 38 -11.70 1.82 7.79
N ILE A 39 -12.31 2.83 7.15
CA ILE A 39 -12.71 2.76 5.75
C ILE A 39 -11.49 2.55 4.83
N ASN A 40 -10.41 3.31 5.06
CA ASN A 40 -9.20 3.21 4.26
C ASN A 40 -8.55 1.83 4.43
N SER A 41 -8.49 1.32 5.67
CA SER A 41 -8.01 -0.04 5.94
C SER A 41 -8.82 -1.09 5.19
N ASP A 42 -10.16 -0.99 5.21
CA ASP A 42 -11.05 -1.94 4.54
C ASP A 42 -10.86 -1.91 3.01
N ILE A 43 -10.67 -0.73 2.41
CA ILE A 43 -10.38 -0.60 0.98
C ILE A 43 -9.03 -1.22 0.62
N ILE A 44 -7.97 -0.91 1.38
CA ILE A 44 -6.62 -1.46 1.16
C ILE A 44 -6.65 -3.00 1.24
N LYS A 45 -7.32 -3.56 2.25
CA LYS A 45 -7.48 -5.01 2.41
C LYS A 45 -8.25 -5.62 1.25
N LYS A 46 -9.36 -4.99 0.84
CA LYS A 46 -10.21 -5.50 -0.25
C LYS A 46 -9.49 -5.50 -1.59
N ILE A 47 -8.73 -4.45 -1.90
CA ILE A 47 -7.91 -4.37 -3.11
C ILE A 47 -6.75 -5.37 -3.05
N SER A 48 -6.07 -5.46 -1.90
CA SER A 48 -4.98 -6.42 -1.70
C SER A 48 -5.46 -7.85 -1.90
N GLN A 49 -6.63 -8.19 -1.35
CA GLN A 49 -7.25 -9.51 -1.54
C GLN A 49 -7.56 -9.78 -3.01
N LYS A 50 -8.16 -8.84 -3.73
CA LYS A 50 -8.42 -8.99 -5.16
C LYS A 50 -7.15 -9.22 -5.96
N LEU A 51 -6.12 -8.43 -5.71
CA LEU A 51 -4.82 -8.60 -6.36
C LEU A 51 -4.24 -9.99 -6.08
N ARG A 52 -4.30 -10.48 -4.84
CA ARG A 52 -3.86 -11.85 -4.50
C ARG A 52 -4.64 -12.91 -5.27
N ASP A 53 -5.96 -12.80 -5.31
CA ASP A 53 -6.83 -13.79 -5.97
C ASP A 53 -6.61 -13.82 -7.49
N THR A 54 -6.43 -12.63 -8.09
CA THR A 54 -6.23 -12.47 -9.54
C THR A 54 -4.81 -12.86 -9.98
N LEU A 55 -3.79 -12.36 -9.29
CA LEU A 55 -2.39 -12.50 -9.71
C LEU A 55 -1.72 -13.76 -9.13
N LYS A 56 -2.34 -14.40 -8.12
CA LYS A 56 -1.89 -15.65 -7.50
C LYS A 56 -0.42 -15.56 -7.06
N ASN A 57 0.47 -16.24 -7.76
CA ASN A 57 1.88 -16.35 -7.44
C ASN A 57 2.74 -15.20 -8.01
N VAL A 58 2.16 -14.31 -8.82
CA VAL A 58 2.89 -13.15 -9.33
C VAL A 58 3.11 -12.16 -8.17
N PRO A 59 4.37 -11.82 -7.84
CA PRO A 59 4.66 -10.89 -6.76
C PRO A 59 4.25 -9.47 -7.15
N VAL A 60 3.59 -8.79 -6.20
CA VAL A 60 3.29 -7.36 -6.28
C VAL A 60 4.25 -6.63 -5.35
N TYR A 61 4.89 -5.57 -5.84
CA TYR A 61 5.73 -4.67 -5.05
C TYR A 61 5.00 -3.34 -4.86
N PRO A 62 4.20 -3.21 -3.79
CA PRO A 62 3.40 -2.03 -3.53
C PRO A 62 4.21 -0.92 -2.86
N ILE A 63 3.73 0.31 -2.93
CA ILE A 63 4.17 1.44 -2.09
C ILE A 63 2.99 2.36 -1.80
N LEU A 64 3.11 3.23 -0.78
CA LEU A 64 2.06 4.17 -0.36
C LEU A 64 2.02 5.38 -1.30
N GLY A 65 0.81 5.82 -1.63
CA GLY A 65 0.54 7.14 -2.17
C GLY A 65 0.18 8.10 -1.04
N ASN A 66 -0.27 9.30 -1.39
CA ASN A 66 -0.61 10.35 -0.43
C ASN A 66 -2.07 10.25 0.06
N HIS A 67 -2.90 9.46 -0.63
CA HIS A 67 -4.32 9.27 -0.29
C HIS A 67 -4.59 8.14 0.72
N GLU A 68 -3.63 7.26 1.00
CA GLU A 68 -3.79 6.20 2.00
C GLU A 68 -4.08 6.67 3.44
N PRO A 69 -3.44 7.72 4.00
CA PRO A 69 -3.69 8.14 5.37
C PRO A 69 -5.04 8.85 5.54
N ASN A 70 -5.41 9.05 6.80
CA ASN A 70 -6.53 9.89 7.18
C ASN A 70 -6.13 10.72 8.41
N PRO A 71 -6.09 12.07 8.31
CA PRO A 71 -6.40 12.89 7.13
C PRO A 71 -5.51 12.59 5.91
N VAL A 72 -5.98 12.94 4.71
CA VAL A 72 -5.18 12.85 3.47
C VAL A 72 -3.85 13.59 3.64
N ASP A 73 -2.79 13.13 2.97
CA ASP A 73 -1.42 13.67 3.02
C ASP A 73 -0.70 13.58 4.37
N ALA A 74 -1.39 13.30 5.48
CA ALA A 74 -0.79 13.32 6.81
C ALA A 74 0.01 12.03 7.08
N PHE A 75 1.34 12.11 7.06
CA PHE A 75 2.26 11.03 7.42
C PHE A 75 3.12 11.43 8.62
N SER A 76 2.77 10.91 9.80
CA SER A 76 3.51 11.20 11.02
C SER A 76 4.87 10.48 11.08
N PRO A 77 5.92 11.12 11.62
CA PRO A 77 7.18 10.44 11.90
C PRO A 77 7.07 9.46 13.08
N GLU A 78 8.01 8.51 13.17
CA GLU A 78 8.05 7.43 14.20
C GLU A 78 7.95 7.94 15.65
N ILE A 79 8.46 9.15 15.93
CA ILE A 79 8.42 9.77 17.25
C ILE A 79 7.00 10.13 17.73
N VAL A 80 6.02 10.20 16.81
CA VAL A 80 4.63 10.54 17.12
C VAL A 80 3.86 9.26 17.50
N THR A 81 3.67 9.08 18.81
CA THR A 81 3.01 7.88 19.37
C THR A 81 1.54 8.07 19.73
N LYS A 82 1.05 9.31 19.75
CA LYS A 82 -0.35 9.60 20.09
C LYS A 82 -1.27 9.06 18.99
N SER A 83 -2.10 8.08 19.34
CA SER A 83 -2.95 7.34 18.40
C SER A 83 -3.91 8.20 17.57
N THR A 84 -4.28 9.39 18.05
CA THR A 84 -5.18 10.31 17.33
C THR A 84 -4.51 11.02 16.16
N VAL A 85 -3.18 11.01 16.09
CA VAL A 85 -2.38 11.71 15.05
C VAL A 85 -1.38 10.78 14.36
N SER A 86 -1.00 9.69 15.00
CA SER A 86 -0.06 8.71 14.44
C SER A 86 -0.66 7.96 13.26
N THR A 87 0.07 7.84 12.17
CA THR A 87 -0.26 7.00 11.02
C THR A 87 0.18 5.54 11.17
N GLN A 88 0.62 5.13 12.36
CA GLN A 88 1.05 3.75 12.60
C GLN A 88 -0.03 2.72 12.27
N TRP A 89 -1.31 3.06 12.40
CA TRP A 89 -2.43 2.20 12.01
C TRP A 89 -2.31 1.77 10.53
N LEU A 90 -1.96 2.70 9.64
CA LEU A 90 -1.83 2.46 8.21
C LEU A 90 -0.62 1.57 7.95
N LEU A 91 0.53 1.93 8.52
CA LEU A 91 1.77 1.16 8.38
C LEU A 91 1.62 -0.29 8.86
N ASN A 92 0.85 -0.50 9.93
CA ASN A 92 0.52 -1.83 10.41
C ASN A 92 -0.35 -2.61 9.43
N VAL A 93 -1.41 -1.99 8.89
CA VAL A 93 -2.29 -2.62 7.90
C VAL A 93 -1.51 -3.04 6.66
N VAL A 94 -0.70 -2.14 6.09
CA VAL A 94 0.04 -2.45 4.88
C VAL A 94 1.17 -3.45 5.12
N ALA A 95 1.81 -3.44 6.31
CA ALA A 95 2.77 -4.47 6.66
C ALA A 95 2.14 -5.86 6.69
N GLU A 96 0.91 -5.99 7.19
CA GLU A 96 0.20 -7.27 7.17
C GLU A 96 -0.17 -7.70 5.75
N GLU A 97 -0.80 -6.81 4.97
CA GLU A 97 -1.27 -7.15 3.63
C GLU A 97 -0.11 -7.44 2.66
N TRP A 98 0.99 -6.67 2.74
CA TRP A 98 2.10 -6.76 1.79
C TRP A 98 3.07 -7.90 2.09
N ALA A 99 3.06 -8.44 3.32
CA ALA A 99 3.90 -9.58 3.69
C ALA A 99 3.58 -10.85 2.88
N TYR A 100 2.40 -10.93 2.27
CA TYR A 100 2.07 -12.00 1.33
C TYR A 100 3.07 -12.04 0.15
N TRP A 101 3.46 -10.88 -0.40
CA TRP A 101 4.41 -10.80 -1.52
C TRP A 101 5.85 -10.58 -1.09
N LEU A 102 6.06 -9.86 0.03
CA LEU A 102 7.39 -9.40 0.44
C LEU A 102 8.05 -10.29 1.51
N GLY A 103 7.29 -11.20 2.11
CA GLY A 103 7.72 -11.99 3.27
C GLY A 103 7.64 -11.23 4.60
N PRO A 104 7.79 -11.94 5.72
CA PRO A 104 7.63 -11.38 7.07
C PRO A 104 8.68 -10.33 7.44
N ASP A 105 9.91 -10.44 6.91
CA ASP A 105 11.02 -9.55 7.26
C ASP A 105 10.76 -8.11 6.83
N ALA A 106 10.08 -7.92 5.69
CA ALA A 106 9.73 -6.60 5.16
C ALA A 106 8.81 -5.81 6.11
N LYS A 107 8.03 -6.50 6.97
CA LYS A 107 7.14 -5.85 7.94
C LYS A 107 7.89 -4.88 8.84
N THR A 108 9.15 -5.16 9.16
CA THR A 108 9.95 -4.33 10.09
C THR A 108 10.14 -2.92 9.54
N THR A 109 10.62 -2.78 8.31
CA THR A 109 10.85 -1.46 7.71
C THR A 109 9.54 -0.78 7.28
N ILE A 110 8.55 -1.57 6.85
CA ILE A 110 7.23 -1.05 6.51
C ILE A 110 6.56 -0.45 7.74
N ARG A 111 6.57 -1.14 8.89
CA ARG A 111 6.03 -0.59 10.14
C ARG A 111 6.80 0.62 10.65
N LYS A 112 8.11 0.69 10.36
CA LYS A 112 8.96 1.81 10.76
C LYS A 112 8.69 3.09 9.97
N GLY A 113 8.45 2.99 8.66
CA GLY A 113 8.31 4.20 7.84
C GLY A 113 7.64 4.02 6.48
N GLY A 114 6.99 2.88 6.23
CA GLY A 114 6.30 2.61 4.98
C GLY A 114 7.22 2.36 3.78
N TYR A 115 8.49 2.01 4.02
CA TYR A 115 9.49 1.74 2.99
C TYR A 115 10.06 0.32 3.13
N TYR A 116 10.63 -0.22 2.06
CA TYR A 116 11.34 -1.50 2.09
C TYR A 116 12.31 -1.64 0.91
N SER A 117 13.13 -2.70 0.96
CA SER A 117 13.85 -3.18 -0.22
C SER A 117 13.81 -4.70 -0.27
N THR A 118 13.79 -5.27 -1.47
CA THR A 118 13.77 -6.73 -1.65
C THR A 118 14.49 -7.12 -2.94
N VAL A 119 15.14 -8.28 -2.94
CA VAL A 119 15.76 -8.86 -4.14
C VAL A 119 14.70 -9.65 -4.89
N ILE A 120 14.43 -9.27 -6.13
CA ILE A 120 13.36 -9.91 -6.93
C ILE A 120 13.91 -11.04 -7.81
N ARG A 121 15.20 -10.99 -8.15
CA ARG A 121 15.97 -12.06 -8.80
C ARG A 121 17.47 -11.76 -8.64
N PRO A 122 18.39 -12.72 -8.91
CA PRO A 122 19.82 -12.46 -8.88
C PRO A 122 20.20 -11.23 -9.71
N GLY A 123 20.91 -10.28 -9.08
CA GLY A 123 21.32 -9.03 -9.73
C GLY A 123 20.26 -7.95 -9.84
N LEU A 124 19.04 -8.13 -9.31
CA LEU A 124 17.97 -7.12 -9.37
C LEU A 124 17.28 -6.95 -8.02
N ARG A 125 17.28 -5.71 -7.52
CA ARG A 125 16.66 -5.31 -6.26
C ARG A 125 15.66 -4.18 -6.50
N VAL A 126 14.52 -4.26 -5.83
CA VAL A 126 13.55 -3.17 -5.71
C VAL A 126 13.82 -2.40 -4.41
N ILE A 127 13.77 -1.08 -4.50
CA ILE A 127 13.77 -0.17 -3.35
C ILE A 127 12.51 0.67 -3.45
N ALA A 128 11.58 0.46 -2.51
CA ALA A 128 10.31 1.17 -2.46
C ALA A 128 10.40 2.24 -1.37
N LEU A 129 10.30 3.50 -1.79
CA LEU A 129 10.47 4.66 -0.92
C LEU A 129 9.11 5.28 -0.60
N ASN A 130 8.85 5.56 0.67
CA ASN A 130 7.72 6.40 1.07
C ASN A 130 8.06 7.87 0.81
N SER A 131 7.77 8.36 -0.39
CA SER A 131 8.03 9.74 -0.79
C SER A 131 7.15 10.78 -0.09
N ASN A 132 6.11 10.36 0.64
CA ASN A 132 5.27 11.28 1.40
C ASN A 132 6.03 12.01 2.51
N VAL A 133 7.14 11.43 3.01
CA VAL A 133 7.99 12.09 4.01
C VAL A 133 8.60 13.38 3.47
N CYS A 134 8.86 13.48 2.16
CA CYS A 134 9.37 14.69 1.51
C CYS A 134 8.30 15.43 0.69
N PHE A 135 7.02 15.05 0.83
CA PHE A 135 5.93 15.69 0.10
C PHE A 135 5.60 17.04 0.72
N THR A 136 5.45 18.08 -0.12
CA THR A 136 5.26 19.47 0.34
C THR A 136 3.96 19.68 1.11
N ASN A 137 2.96 18.82 0.88
CA ASN A 137 1.67 18.90 1.56
C ASN A 137 1.58 17.93 2.76
N ASN A 138 2.66 17.25 3.13
CA ASN A 138 2.63 16.40 4.32
C ASN A 138 2.42 17.28 5.56
N MET A 139 1.29 17.06 6.23
CA MET A 139 0.78 17.86 7.34
C MET A 139 1.28 17.38 8.71
#